data_AF-F0ZD06-F1
#
_entry.id   AF-F0ZD06-F1
#
_cell.length_a   1.000
_cell.length_b   1.000
_cell.length_c   1.000
_cell.angle_alpha   90.00
_cell.angle_beta   90.00
_cell.angle_gamma   90.00
#
_symmetry.space_group_name_H-M   'P 1'
#
loop_
_entity.id
_entity.type
_entity.pdbx_description
1 polymer ?
#
loop_
_entity_poly.entity_id
_entity_poly.type
_entity_poly.pdbx_seq_one_letter_code
_entity_poly.pdbx_strand_id
1 'polypeptide(L)'
;MVREIPIYEAFTMDGETYETVLSPLNGPKQIQLVFPFQTKYWTRFKIIGLNGPLESVEAGPGARIPIGLSKIYSVDDFGPFITIEIFKKNPRTYIDTLKVKKRFVEGFSLHFLTQ
;
A
#
# COMPACT_ATOMS: atom_id res chain seq x y z
N MET A 1 12.92 -15.31 12.63
CA MET A 1 11.50 -14.90 12.61
C MET A 1 11.45 -13.43 12.28
N VAL A 2 10.93 -13.08 11.11
CA VAL A 2 10.85 -11.69 10.65
C VAL A 2 9.50 -11.17 11.10
N ARG A 3 9.49 -10.17 11.98
CA ARG A 3 8.28 -9.45 12.33
C ARG A 3 8.00 -8.48 11.18
N GLU A 4 7.01 -8.80 10.36
CA GLU A 4 6.38 -7.82 9.48
C GLU A 4 5.75 -6.76 10.39
N ILE A 5 6.24 -5.52 10.31
CA ILE A 5 5.55 -4.38 10.95
C ILE A 5 4.79 -3.69 9.83
N PRO A 6 3.51 -4.02 9.64
CA PRO A 6 2.67 -3.34 8.68
C PRO A 6 2.58 -1.86 9.04
N ILE A 7 2.96 -0.97 8.11
CA ILE A 7 2.60 0.44 8.23
C ILE A 7 1.19 0.55 7.70
N TYR A 8 0.29 1.02 8.56
CA TYR A 8 -1.11 1.22 8.22
C TYR A 8 -1.34 2.67 7.83
N GLU A 9 -1.95 2.89 6.67
CA GLU A 9 -2.58 4.16 6.33
C GLU A 9 -4.04 3.91 5.99
N ALA A 10 -4.92 4.62 6.68
CA ALA A 10 -6.35 4.45 6.52
C ALA A 10 -6.92 5.42 5.49
N PHE A 11 -7.99 5.02 4.81
CA PHE A 11 -8.82 5.88 3.98
C PHE A 11 -10.30 5.63 4.29
N THR A 12 -11.14 6.64 4.05
CA THR A 12 -12.58 6.52 4.24
C THR A 12 -13.29 6.52 2.89
N MET A 13 -14.22 5.59 2.69
CA MET A 13 -15.05 5.49 1.50
C MET A 13 -16.49 5.14 1.92
N ASP A 14 -17.46 5.94 1.49
CA ASP A 14 -18.89 5.76 1.80
C ASP A 14 -19.21 5.59 3.32
N GLY A 15 -18.46 6.29 4.18
CA GLY A 15 -18.64 6.24 5.64
C GLY A 15 -17.97 5.06 6.34
N GLU A 16 -17.26 4.19 5.60
CA GLU A 16 -16.47 3.09 6.14
C GLU A 16 -14.97 3.41 6.04
N THR A 17 -14.22 3.07 7.09
CA THR A 17 -12.76 3.23 7.13
C THR A 17 -12.08 1.92 6.80
N TYR A 18 -11.12 1.98 5.88
CA TYR A 18 -10.33 0.85 5.40
C TYR A 18 -8.85 1.12 5.61
N GLU A 19 -8.09 0.08 5.93
CA GLU A 19 -6.64 0.20 6.19
C GLU A 19 -5.83 -0.38 5.04
N THR A 20 -4.88 0.37 4.49
CA THR A 20 -3.87 -0.16 3.57
C THR A 20 -2.63 -0.55 4.35
N VAL A 21 -2.07 -1.72 4.05
CA VAL A 21 -0.88 -2.23 4.69
C VAL A 21 0.32 -2.09 3.76
N LEU A 22 1.43 -1.57 4.28
CA LEU A 22 2.72 -1.61 3.63
C LEU A 22 3.60 -2.61 4.38
N SER A 23 4.02 -3.66 3.68
CA SER A 23 4.89 -4.70 4.24
C SER A 23 6.34 -4.47 3.78
N PRO A 24 7.27 -4.13 4.68
CA PRO A 24 8.70 -4.15 4.37
C PRO A 24 9.15 -5.60 4.21
N LEU A 25 9.91 -5.89 3.14
CA LEU A 25 10.39 -7.24 2.83
C LEU A 25 11.83 -7.48 3.30
N ASN A 26 12.23 -8.76 3.32
CA ASN A 26 13.60 -9.18 3.65
C ASN A 26 14.61 -8.68 2.61
N GLY A 27 15.11 -7.48 2.83
CA GLY A 27 16.15 -6.85 2.03
C GLY A 27 16.17 -5.35 2.35
N PRO A 28 17.35 -4.71 2.43
CA PRO A 28 17.40 -3.27 2.62
C PRO A 28 16.64 -2.61 1.47
N LYS A 29 15.63 -1.81 1.78
CA LYS A 29 14.88 -0.97 0.84
C LYS A 29 13.93 -1.70 -0.14
N GLN A 30 13.33 -2.82 0.24
CA GLN A 30 12.25 -3.43 -0.55
C GLN A 30 10.90 -3.37 0.16
N ILE A 31 9.84 -3.11 -0.59
CA ILE A 31 8.47 -3.04 -0.06
C ILE A 31 7.48 -3.75 -0.96
N GLN A 32 6.42 -4.24 -0.34
CA GLN A 32 5.20 -4.67 -1.03
C GLN A 32 4.00 -3.97 -0.40
N LEU A 33 3.10 -3.47 -1.26
CA LEU A 33 1.85 -2.86 -0.86
C LEU A 33 0.77 -3.94 -0.85
N VAL A 34 0.00 -3.94 0.23
CA VAL A 34 -0.99 -4.95 0.56
C VAL A 34 -2.32 -4.23 0.78
N PHE A 35 -3.28 -4.46 -0.11
CA PHE A 35 -4.59 -3.83 -0.09
C PHE A 35 -5.64 -4.85 0.38
N PRO A 36 -6.46 -4.55 1.40
CA PRO A 36 -7.49 -5.48 1.82
C PRO A 36 -8.61 -5.56 0.78
N PHE A 37 -9.13 -6.77 0.54
CA PHE A 37 -10.30 -6.98 -0.33
C PHE A 37 -11.64 -6.95 0.42
N GLN A 38 -11.67 -6.71 1.73
CA GLN A 38 -12.91 -6.60 2.52
C GLN A 38 -13.68 -5.28 2.27
N THR A 39 -13.52 -4.66 1.11
CA THR A 39 -14.30 -3.49 0.72
C THR A 39 -15.61 -3.93 0.08
N LYS A 40 -16.72 -3.26 0.39
CA LYS A 40 -18.03 -3.49 -0.27
C LYS A 40 -18.04 -3.06 -1.74
N TYR A 41 -17.03 -2.29 -2.15
CA TYR A 41 -16.93 -1.70 -3.47
C TYR A 41 -15.66 -2.19 -4.18
N TRP A 42 -15.76 -2.31 -5.49
CA TRP A 42 -14.58 -2.41 -6.34
C TRP A 42 -13.77 -1.12 -6.24
N THR A 43 -12.54 -1.26 -5.80
CA THR A 43 -11.59 -0.20 -5.51
C THR A 43 -10.34 -0.42 -6.34
N ARG A 44 -9.80 0.62 -6.94
CA ARG A 44 -8.55 0.60 -7.69
C ARG A 44 -7.54 1.48 -6.96
N PHE A 45 -6.41 0.88 -6.62
CA PHE A 45 -5.25 1.52 -6.02
C PHE A 45 -4.22 1.76 -7.11
N LYS A 46 -3.92 3.01 -7.41
CA LYS A 46 -2.93 3.39 -8.41
C LYS A 46 -1.69 3.89 -7.69
N ILE A 47 -0.60 3.14 -7.82
CA ILE A 47 0.66 3.38 -7.12
C ILE A 47 1.50 4.34 -7.95
N ILE A 48 1.96 5.43 -7.35
CA ILE A 48 2.69 6.51 -8.02
C ILE A 48 4.14 6.54 -7.54
N GLY A 49 5.07 6.41 -8.47
CA GLY A 49 6.51 6.55 -8.25
C GLY A 49 7.04 7.91 -8.71
N LEU A 50 8.36 8.08 -8.63
CA LEU A 50 9.05 9.32 -9.04
C LEU A 50 8.78 9.70 -10.50
N ASN A 51 8.70 8.71 -11.38
CA ASN A 51 8.56 8.89 -12.83
C ASN A 51 7.12 8.67 -13.32
N GLY A 52 6.13 8.71 -12.42
CA GLY A 52 4.71 8.52 -12.73
C GLY A 52 4.13 7.20 -12.21
N PRO A 53 2.97 6.76 -12.75
CA PRO A 53 2.28 5.57 -12.27
C PRO A 53 3.10 4.30 -12.48
N LEU A 54 3.25 3.49 -11.43
CA LEU A 54 4.02 2.24 -11.48
C LEU A 54 3.14 1.01 -11.72
N GLU A 55 1.94 1.00 -11.14
CA GLU A 55 1.01 -0.13 -11.19
C GLU A 55 -0.40 0.34 -10.80
N SER A 56 -1.40 -0.45 -11.17
CA SER A 56 -2.74 -0.36 -10.58
C SER A 56 -3.17 -1.73 -10.09
N VAL A 57 -3.53 -1.80 -8.81
CA VAL A 57 -4.09 -3.00 -8.16
C VAL A 57 -5.58 -2.77 -7.97
N GLU A 58 -6.39 -3.77 -8.28
CA GLU A 58 -7.83 -3.71 -8.04
C GLU A 58 -8.19 -4.62 -6.86
N ALA A 59 -8.94 -4.08 -5.90
CA ALA A 59 -9.54 -4.83 -4.80
C ALA A 59 -11.06 -4.70 -4.75
N GLY A 60 -11.78 -5.63 -4.10
CA GLY A 60 -13.24 -5.57 -3.95
C GLY A 60 -14.00 -6.91 -3.95
N PRO A 61 -15.34 -6.84 -3.95
CA PRO A 61 -16.20 -8.00 -3.80
C PRO A 61 -16.09 -8.95 -5.01
N GLY A 62 -15.65 -10.19 -4.77
CA GLY A 62 -15.54 -11.25 -5.78
C GLY A 62 -14.12 -11.63 -6.19
N ALA A 63 -13.10 -11.10 -5.52
CA ALA A 63 -11.73 -11.53 -5.77
C ALA A 63 -11.42 -12.92 -5.20
N ARG A 64 -10.62 -13.69 -5.94
CA ARG A 64 -10.26 -15.08 -5.59
C ARG A 64 -9.33 -15.17 -4.38
N ILE A 65 -8.59 -14.11 -4.07
CA ILE A 65 -7.65 -14.03 -2.95
C ILE A 65 -8.04 -12.78 -2.14
N PRO A 66 -8.15 -12.86 -0.81
CA PRO A 66 -8.64 -11.75 0.03
C PRO A 66 -7.64 -10.59 0.19
N ILE A 67 -6.55 -10.56 -0.59
CA ILE A 67 -5.46 -9.60 -0.47
C ILE A 67 -4.94 -9.15 -1.84
N GLY A 68 -4.94 -7.83 -2.06
CA GLY A 68 -4.46 -7.18 -3.28
C GLY A 68 -2.99 -6.94 -3.11
N LEU A 69 -2.18 -7.72 -3.82
CA LEU A 69 -0.74 -7.62 -3.73
C LEU A 69 -0.23 -6.81 -4.92
N SER A 70 0.52 -5.75 -4.62
CA SER A 70 1.34 -5.11 -5.62
C SER A 70 2.54 -5.99 -6.00
N LYS A 71 3.26 -5.62 -7.06
CA LYS A 71 4.65 -6.05 -7.23
C LYS A 71 5.52 -5.57 -6.06
N ILE A 72 6.71 -6.16 -5.94
CA ILE A 72 7.73 -5.69 -5.01
C ILE A 72 8.42 -4.46 -5.62
N TYR A 73 8.57 -3.41 -4.83
CA TYR A 73 9.23 -2.17 -5.23
C TYR A 73 10.53 -1.95 -4.48
N SER A 74 11.45 -1.22 -5.12
CA SER A 74 12.50 -0.54 -4.40
C SER A 74 11.91 0.69 -3.71
N VAL A 75 12.30 0.95 -2.46
CA VAL A 75 11.90 2.19 -1.78
C VAL A 75 12.44 3.41 -2.56
N ASP A 76 13.53 3.25 -3.31
CA ASP A 76 14.10 4.29 -4.17
C ASP A 76 13.27 4.58 -5.44
N ASP A 77 12.25 3.77 -5.75
CA ASP A 77 11.27 4.05 -6.83
C ASP A 77 10.34 5.23 -6.47
N PHE A 78 10.35 5.65 -5.20
CA PHE A 78 9.49 6.68 -4.64
C PHE A 78 10.30 7.90 -4.19
N GLY A 79 9.61 9.05 -4.17
CA GLY A 79 10.16 10.28 -3.59
C GLY A 79 10.11 10.25 -2.07
N PRO A 80 10.01 11.42 -1.41
CA PRO A 80 9.91 11.47 0.05
C PRO A 80 8.65 10.77 0.61
N PHE A 81 7.67 10.48 -0.25
CA PHE A 81 6.46 9.76 0.08
C PHE A 81 6.18 8.65 -0.94
N ILE A 82 5.70 7.52 -0.43
CA ILE A 82 4.99 6.51 -1.23
C ILE A 82 3.55 7.02 -1.38
N THR A 83 3.12 7.20 -2.62
CA THR A 83 1.82 7.81 -2.95
C THR A 83 0.92 6.79 -3.63
N ILE A 84 -0.30 6.66 -3.12
CA ILE A 84 -1.30 5.72 -3.64
C ILE A 84 -2.62 6.47 -3.84
N GLU A 85 -3.06 6.58 -5.09
CA GLU A 85 -4.36 7.15 -5.43
C GLU A 85 -5.43 6.06 -5.38
N ILE A 86 -6.57 6.35 -4.76
CA ILE A 86 -7.67 5.41 -4.55
C ILE A 86 -8.86 5.84 -5.40
N PHE A 87 -9.43 4.90 -6.14
CA PHE A 87 -10.63 5.11 -6.95
C PHE A 87 -11.67 4.05 -6.65
N LYS A 88 -12.93 4.43 -6.54
CA LYS A 88 -14.07 3.50 -6.68
C LYS A 88 -14.28 3.22 -8.16
N LYS A 89 -14.56 1.97 -8.56
CA LYS A 89 -14.62 1.58 -9.98
C LYS A 89 -15.97 1.89 -10.63
N ASN A 90 -17.07 1.78 -9.88
CA ASN A 90 -18.44 1.94 -10.39
C ASN A 90 -19.31 2.81 -9.45
N PRO A 91 -19.60 4.08 -9.79
CA PRO A 91 -18.95 4.86 -10.86
C PRO A 91 -17.45 5.07 -10.60
N ARG A 92 -16.69 5.40 -11.64
CA ARG A 92 -15.26 5.70 -11.49
C ARG A 92 -15.07 7.03 -10.78
N THR A 93 -14.81 6.98 -9.48
CA THR A 93 -14.73 8.16 -8.62
C THR A 93 -13.40 8.15 -7.88
N TYR A 94 -12.67 9.26 -7.93
CA TYR A 94 -11.49 9.48 -7.07
C TYR A 94 -11.95 9.60 -5.61
N ILE A 95 -11.32 8.85 -4.72
CA ILE A 95 -11.67 8.79 -3.30
C ILE A 95 -10.66 9.57 -2.48
N ASP A 96 -9.40 9.16 -2.51
CA ASP A 96 -8.35 9.72 -1.65
C ASP A 96 -6.95 9.46 -2.21
N THR A 97 -5.95 10.12 -1.64
CA THR A 97 -4.53 9.84 -1.87
C THR A 97 -3.85 9.52 -0.54
N LEU A 98 -3.42 8.27 -0.37
CA LEU A 98 -2.57 7.88 0.74
C LEU A 98 -1.13 8.35 0.50
N LYS A 99 -0.51 8.92 1.53
CA LYS A 99 0.89 9.39 1.49
C LYS A 99 1.66 8.86 2.70
N VAL A 100 2.44 7.82 2.48
CA VAL A 100 3.30 7.25 3.52
C VAL A 100 4.69 7.86 3.39
N LYS A 101 5.24 8.43 4.46
CA LYS A 101 6.62 8.96 4.41
C LYS A 101 7.61 7.81 4.19
N LYS A 102 8.47 7.93 3.17
CA LYS A 102 9.51 6.96 2.81
C LYS A 102 10.34 6.50 4.03
N ARG A 103 10.70 7.46 4.88
CA ARG A 103 11.47 7.24 6.13
C ARG A 103 10.85 6.24 7.10
N PHE A 104 9.52 6.10 7.09
CA PHE A 104 8.88 5.12 7.96
C PHE A 104 9.25 3.73 7.49
N VAL A 105 9.23 3.47 6.19
CA VAL A 105 9.66 2.18 5.65
C VAL A 105 11.17 1.96 5.77
N GLU A 106 11.97 2.98 5.49
CA GLU A 106 13.44 2.89 5.56
C GLU A 106 13.94 2.69 7.00
N GLY A 107 13.25 3.27 7.98
CA GLY A 107 13.56 3.14 9.41
C GLY A 107 13.25 1.76 10.01
N PHE A 108 12.51 0.89 9.30
CA PHE A 108 12.28 -0.50 9.71
C PHE A 108 13.40 -1.47 9.30
N SER A 109 14.53 -0.95 8.82
CA SER A 109 15.79 -1.70 8.80
C SER A 109 16.13 -2.16 10.22
N LEU A 110 15.75 -3.40 10.55
CA LEU A 110 16.19 -4.22 11.68
C LEU A 110 17.11 -3.46 12.66
N HIS A 111 16.53 -2.86 13.70
CA HIS A 111 17.23 -2.86 14.97
C HIS A 111 17.40 -4.34 15.33
N PHE A 112 18.53 -4.91 14.91
CA PHE A 112 19.09 -6.06 15.58
C PHE A 112 19.22 -5.65 17.04
N LEU A 113 18.37 -6.25 17.88
CA LEU A 113 18.64 -6.35 19.30
C LEU A 113 19.94 -7.13 19.44
N THR A 114 21.08 -6.43 19.39
CA THR A 114 22.29 -6.90 20.04
C THR A 114 22.05 -6.76 21.54
N GLN A 115 21.64 -7.86 22.17
CA GLN A 115 21.98 -8.17 23.55
C GLN A 115 22.90 -9.39 23.53
#